data_AF-A0A970KX78-F1
#
_entry.id   AF-A0A970KX78-F1
#
_cell.length_a   1.000
_cell.length_b   1.000
_cell.length_c   1.000
_cell.angle_alpha   90.00
_cell.angle_beta   90.00
_cell.angle_gamma   90.00
#
_symmetry.space_group_name_H-M   'P 1'
#
loop_
_entity.id
_entity.type
_entity.pdbx_description
1 polymer ?
#
loop_
_entity_poly.entity_id
_entity_poly.type
_entity_poly.pdbx_seq_one_letter_code
_entity_poly.pdbx_strand_id
1 'polypeptide(L)'
;MKLAATLMIQGTSSHVGKSVLVTGLCRVFARRGLKVAPFKGQNMAPNSYITADGGELGGAQAIQAEAAMTEPLVEMNPILLKPVTDTIAEVIVMGRSQGKLAAKEYQEFKGEMGLSVVKEALKRLREQFDLVIIEGAGSPAEVNLRAEDIVNMTVAHIADAPVLLVGDIDPGGVFAYIVGTLELLTPEERARIKGLIINKFRGNIELLKPGLKELEEITGVPVMGVVPYLSLDIPEEDTVPWSPAASGDVEIGIMYLPHISNFTDFHPLRRIPGVSLRYIRPGQPFGRLDALMVPGSKNIAADLCSLQDSKDAIKNLGVPVVGIGEGYAMLARE
;
A
#
# COMPACT_ATOMS: atom_id res chain seq x y z
N MET A 1 2.88 9.38 31.84
CA MET A 1 3.80 9.49 30.69
C MET A 1 3.14 10.34 29.63
N LYS A 2 3.89 11.16 28.89
CA LYS A 2 3.34 11.92 27.75
C LYS A 2 3.19 10.96 26.57
N LEU A 3 1.99 10.83 26.03
CA LEU A 3 1.76 10.04 24.81
C LEU A 3 2.43 10.70 23.61
N ALA A 4 2.85 9.88 22.64
CA ALA A 4 3.42 10.33 21.38
C ALA A 4 2.53 11.38 20.70
N ALA A 5 3.19 12.34 20.05
CA ALA A 5 2.52 13.20 19.09
C ALA A 5 2.02 12.38 17.90
N THR A 6 0.99 12.86 17.23
CA THR A 6 0.39 12.19 16.07
C THR A 6 0.35 13.15 14.89
N LEU A 7 0.49 12.60 13.68
CA LEU A 7 0.27 13.32 12.43
C LEU A 7 -0.40 12.34 11.48
N MET A 8 -1.54 12.73 10.89
CA MET A 8 -2.24 11.87 9.94
C MET A 8 -2.14 12.41 8.52
N ILE A 9 -1.88 11.51 7.57
CA ILE A 9 -1.84 11.76 6.14
C ILE A 9 -3.04 11.08 5.50
N GLN A 10 -3.98 11.87 4.99
CA GLN A 10 -5.13 11.40 4.22
C GLN A 10 -4.98 11.83 2.76
N GLY A 11 -5.77 11.25 1.87
CA GLY A 11 -5.69 11.51 0.44
C GLY A 11 -7.06 11.77 -0.13
N THR A 12 -7.16 12.51 -1.23
CA THR A 12 -8.43 12.70 -1.94
C THR A 12 -8.89 11.44 -2.68
N SER A 13 -7.98 10.47 -2.89
CA SER A 13 -8.27 9.15 -3.46
C SER A 13 -7.20 8.11 -3.09
N SER A 14 -7.37 6.89 -3.55
CA SER A 14 -6.30 5.87 -3.57
C SER A 14 -5.18 6.27 -4.53
N HIS A 15 -3.96 5.81 -4.29
CA HIS A 15 -2.78 6.08 -5.14
C HIS A 15 -2.31 7.54 -5.26
N VAL A 16 -2.85 8.49 -4.49
CA VAL A 16 -2.34 9.89 -4.46
C VAL A 16 -0.92 10.02 -3.88
N GLY A 17 -0.32 8.93 -3.41
CA GLY A 17 1.05 8.88 -2.87
C GLY A 17 1.14 9.06 -1.35
N LYS A 18 0.06 8.79 -0.60
CA LYS A 18 0.08 8.79 0.88
C LYS A 18 1.23 7.95 1.44
N SER A 19 1.36 6.70 1.00
CA SER A 19 2.34 5.76 1.55
C SER A 19 3.79 6.22 1.30
N VAL A 20 4.06 6.84 0.15
CA VAL A 20 5.36 7.47 -0.15
C VAL A 20 5.63 8.65 0.78
N LEU A 21 4.64 9.52 0.99
CA LEU A 21 4.78 10.66 1.90
C LEU A 21 4.99 10.21 3.35
N VAL A 22 4.22 9.23 3.83
CA VAL A 22 4.37 8.65 5.16
C VAL A 22 5.77 8.05 5.32
N THR A 23 6.24 7.26 4.36
CA THR A 23 7.60 6.70 4.34
C THR A 23 8.68 7.79 4.41
N GLY A 24 8.54 8.84 3.60
CA GLY A 24 9.46 9.97 3.58
C GLY A 24 9.47 10.74 4.91
N LEU A 25 8.30 11.02 5.48
CA LEU A 25 8.16 11.70 6.76
C LEU A 25 8.75 10.86 7.91
N CYS A 26 8.48 9.56 7.93
CA CYS A 26 9.09 8.61 8.86
C CYS A 26 10.61 8.75 8.87
N ARG A 27 11.24 8.72 7.68
CA ARG A 27 12.69 8.88 7.54
C ARG A 27 13.19 10.25 7.98
N VAL A 28 12.49 11.33 7.62
CA VAL A 28 12.89 12.70 7.98
C VAL A 28 12.89 12.89 9.49
N PHE A 29 11.85 12.45 10.19
CA PHE A 29 11.75 12.60 11.64
C PHE A 29 12.69 11.65 12.40
N ALA A 30 12.88 10.43 11.92
CA ALA A 30 13.86 9.51 12.50
C ALA A 30 15.29 10.07 12.38
N ARG A 31 15.65 10.67 11.24
CA ARG A 31 16.95 11.36 11.07
C ARG A 31 17.13 12.57 11.98
N ARG A 32 16.04 13.13 12.50
CA ARG A 32 16.06 14.22 13.51
C ARG A 32 16.12 13.69 14.95
N GLY A 33 16.27 12.38 15.13
CA GLY A 33 16.43 11.75 16.44
C GLY A 33 15.14 11.39 17.17
N LEU A 34 13.98 11.52 16.53
CA LEU A 34 12.71 11.05 17.12
C LEU A 34 12.56 9.54 16.95
N LYS A 35 12.00 8.86 17.95
CA LYS A 35 11.46 7.51 17.78
C LYS A 35 10.12 7.62 17.07
N VAL A 36 10.07 7.14 15.83
CA VAL A 36 8.88 7.26 14.97
C VAL A 36 8.26 5.88 14.73
N ALA A 37 6.94 5.79 14.79
CA ALA A 37 6.21 4.61 14.34
C ALA A 37 5.23 5.00 13.23
N PRO A 38 5.21 4.28 12.09
CA PRO A 38 4.07 4.37 11.16
C PRO A 38 2.85 3.65 11.72
N PHE A 39 1.66 4.04 11.28
CA PHE A 39 0.42 3.38 11.67
C PHE A 39 -0.62 3.43 10.54
N LYS A 40 -1.23 2.30 10.22
CA LYS A 40 -2.39 2.19 9.31
C LYS A 40 -3.39 1.22 9.91
N GLY A 41 -4.48 1.76 10.46
CA GLY A 41 -5.43 0.99 11.29
C GLY A 41 -5.96 -0.26 10.59
N GLN A 42 -6.30 -0.14 9.32
CA GLN A 42 -6.64 -1.27 8.46
C GLN A 42 -5.93 -1.11 7.11
N ASN A 43 -5.35 -2.19 6.63
CA ASN A 43 -4.81 -2.28 5.29
C ASN A 43 -5.45 -3.44 4.53
N MET A 44 -5.49 -3.34 3.21
CA MET A 44 -5.94 -4.43 2.34
C MET A 44 -4.85 -4.64 1.31
N ALA A 45 -4.14 -5.76 1.42
CA ALA A 45 -3.03 -6.08 0.52
C ALA A 45 -2.98 -7.60 0.34
N PRO A 46 -2.71 -8.08 -0.88
CA PRO A 46 -2.54 -9.51 -1.14
C PRO A 46 -1.31 -10.09 -0.41
N ASN A 47 -0.27 -9.28 -0.17
CA ASN A 47 0.98 -9.74 0.42
C ASN A 47 1.15 -9.17 1.82
N SER A 48 1.86 -9.90 2.68
CA SER A 48 2.20 -9.49 4.04
C SER A 48 3.71 -9.58 4.26
N TYR A 49 4.21 -8.77 5.19
CA TYR A 49 5.52 -8.92 5.78
C TYR A 49 5.41 -9.77 7.05
N ILE A 50 6.37 -10.66 7.27
CA ILE A 50 6.45 -11.49 8.48
C ILE A 50 7.45 -10.86 9.45
N THR A 51 6.99 -10.46 10.63
CA THR A 51 7.83 -9.93 11.70
C THR A 51 8.78 -11.00 12.26
N ALA A 52 9.81 -10.59 12.99
CA ALA A 52 10.78 -11.51 13.58
C ALA A 52 10.16 -12.54 14.55
N ASP A 53 9.01 -12.21 15.16
CA ASP A 53 8.22 -13.09 16.03
C ASP A 53 7.11 -13.84 15.29
N GLY A 54 7.07 -13.78 13.97
CA GLY A 54 6.17 -14.56 13.12
C GLY A 54 4.77 -13.95 12.90
N GLY A 55 4.56 -12.70 13.30
CA GLY A 55 3.32 -11.96 13.04
C GLY A 55 3.26 -11.39 11.63
N GLU A 56 2.05 -11.26 11.08
CA GLU A 56 1.82 -10.68 9.75
C GLU A 56 1.39 -9.21 9.79
N LEU A 57 1.99 -8.35 8.97
CA LEU A 57 1.52 -6.98 8.73
C LEU A 57 1.62 -6.57 7.26
N GLY A 58 0.96 -5.48 6.87
CA GLY A 58 1.05 -4.95 5.50
C GLY A 58 2.48 -4.57 5.09
N GLY A 59 2.85 -4.90 3.85
CA GLY A 59 4.19 -4.62 3.30
C GLY A 59 4.54 -3.13 3.30
N ALA A 60 3.57 -2.25 3.02
CA ALA A 60 3.78 -0.80 3.09
C ALA A 60 4.20 -0.34 4.50
N GLN A 61 3.60 -0.91 5.56
CA GLN A 61 3.95 -0.55 6.93
C GLN A 61 5.33 -1.08 7.34
N ALA A 62 5.75 -2.24 6.82
CA ALA A 62 7.11 -2.72 7.02
C ALA A 62 8.15 -1.79 6.39
N ILE A 63 7.92 -1.33 5.15
CA ILE A 63 8.79 -0.34 4.48
C ILE A 63 8.83 0.98 5.26
N GLN A 64 7.67 1.42 5.77
CA GLN A 64 7.60 2.63 6.59
C GLN A 64 8.34 2.48 7.93
N ALA A 65 8.31 1.29 8.54
CA ALA A 65 9.05 0.98 9.76
C ALA A 65 10.56 1.04 9.52
N GLU A 66 11.02 0.44 8.42
CA GLU A 66 12.41 0.52 7.97
C GLU A 66 12.82 1.99 7.74
N ALA A 67 11.97 2.78 7.08
CA ALA A 67 12.18 4.21 6.87
C ALA A 67 12.27 4.97 8.21
N ALA A 68 11.45 4.61 9.19
CA ALA A 68 11.48 5.15 10.54
C ALA A 68 12.65 4.63 11.41
N MET A 69 13.51 3.73 10.89
CA MET A 69 14.60 3.09 11.65
C MET A 69 14.10 2.32 12.89
N THR A 70 12.96 1.66 12.76
CA THR A 70 12.39 0.79 13.80
C THR A 70 12.09 -0.58 13.20
N GLU A 71 12.08 -1.60 14.05
CA GLU A 71 11.59 -2.92 13.67
C GLU A 71 10.10 -2.85 13.29
N PRO A 72 9.65 -3.61 12.28
CA PRO A 72 8.23 -3.76 11.96
C PRO A 72 7.48 -4.40 13.13
N LEU A 73 6.42 -3.74 13.60
CA LEU A 73 5.57 -4.23 14.69
C LEU A 73 4.15 -4.44 14.17
N VAL A 74 3.47 -5.50 14.62
CA VAL A 74 2.09 -5.79 14.22
C VAL A 74 1.11 -4.68 14.62
N GLU A 75 1.41 -3.92 15.68
CA GLU A 75 0.66 -2.72 16.05
C GLU A 75 0.64 -1.65 14.95
N MET A 76 1.63 -1.61 14.05
CA MET A 76 1.70 -0.62 12.96
C MET A 76 0.62 -0.86 11.91
N ASN A 77 0.15 -2.11 11.77
CA ASN A 77 -1.01 -2.44 10.95
C ASN A 77 -1.81 -3.56 11.64
N PRO A 78 -2.68 -3.21 12.60
CA PRO A 78 -3.29 -4.18 13.50
C PRO A 78 -4.40 -4.99 12.84
N ILE A 79 -4.95 -4.52 11.71
CA ILE A 79 -5.90 -5.26 10.87
C ILE A 79 -5.38 -5.28 9.43
N LEU A 80 -5.10 -6.48 8.92
CA LEU A 80 -4.71 -6.71 7.54
C LEU A 80 -5.74 -7.61 6.85
N LEU A 81 -6.23 -7.17 5.69
CA LEU A 81 -7.14 -7.93 4.84
C LEU A 81 -6.38 -8.47 3.64
N LYS A 82 -6.34 -9.79 3.50
CA LYS A 82 -5.73 -10.46 2.34
C LYS A 82 -6.86 -10.95 1.42
N PRO A 83 -7.08 -10.29 0.26
CA PRO A 83 -8.13 -10.72 -0.66
C PRO A 83 -7.89 -12.17 -1.11
N VAL A 84 -8.97 -12.97 -1.08
CA VAL A 84 -9.02 -14.36 -1.56
C VAL A 84 -9.89 -14.43 -2.82
N THR A 85 -11.04 -13.75 -2.80
CA THR A 85 -11.93 -13.51 -3.94
C THR A 85 -12.44 -12.07 -3.87
N ASP A 86 -13.25 -11.65 -4.84
CA ASP A 86 -13.89 -10.32 -4.84
C ASP A 86 -14.80 -10.06 -3.62
N THR A 87 -15.22 -11.12 -2.92
CA THR A 87 -16.17 -11.03 -1.80
C THR A 87 -15.65 -11.64 -0.50
N ILE A 88 -14.46 -12.27 -0.52
CA ILE A 88 -13.88 -12.97 0.63
C ILE A 88 -12.45 -12.50 0.85
N ALA A 89 -12.12 -12.17 2.09
CA ALA A 89 -10.77 -11.86 2.52
C ALA A 89 -10.38 -12.72 3.73
N GLU A 90 -9.12 -13.13 3.80
CA GLU A 90 -8.52 -13.57 5.06
C GLU A 90 -8.29 -12.34 5.93
N VAL A 91 -8.74 -12.42 7.18
CA VAL A 91 -8.64 -11.33 8.15
C VAL A 91 -7.55 -11.65 9.15
N ILE A 92 -6.52 -10.81 9.18
CA ILE A 92 -5.41 -10.92 10.11
C ILE A 92 -5.57 -9.81 11.15
N VAL A 93 -5.55 -10.20 12.43
CA VAL A 93 -5.69 -9.30 13.57
C VAL A 93 -4.45 -9.45 14.44
N MET A 94 -3.74 -8.35 14.69
CA MET A 94 -2.52 -8.32 15.50
C MET A 94 -1.51 -9.41 15.09
N GLY A 95 -1.30 -9.55 13.77
CA GLY A 95 -0.37 -10.51 13.21
C GLY A 95 -0.85 -11.95 13.10
N ARG A 96 -2.11 -12.26 13.46
CA ARG A 96 -2.64 -13.63 13.45
C ARG A 96 -3.91 -13.75 12.62
N SER A 97 -3.95 -14.75 11.74
CA SER A 97 -5.14 -15.09 10.95
C SER A 97 -6.32 -15.44 11.87
N GLN A 98 -7.46 -14.80 11.63
CA GLN A 98 -8.76 -15.10 12.22
C GLN A 98 -9.64 -15.93 11.26
N GLY A 99 -9.08 -16.37 10.13
CA GLY A 99 -9.79 -17.08 9.08
C GLY A 99 -10.29 -16.18 7.95
N LYS A 100 -11.08 -16.78 7.06
CA LYS A 100 -11.62 -16.14 5.86
C LYS A 100 -13.04 -15.70 6.13
N LEU A 101 -13.31 -14.41 5.96
CA LEU A 101 -14.63 -13.80 6.13
C LEU A 101 -15.14 -13.27 4.79
N ALA A 102 -16.43 -13.46 4.53
CA ALA A 102 -17.12 -12.73 3.49
C ALA A 102 -17.24 -11.25 3.86
N ALA A 103 -17.38 -10.38 2.86
CA ALA A 103 -17.44 -8.93 3.06
C ALA A 103 -18.50 -8.51 4.12
N LYS A 104 -19.67 -9.18 4.14
CA LYS A 104 -20.72 -8.90 5.13
C LYS A 104 -20.31 -9.27 6.56
N GLU A 105 -19.73 -10.46 6.74
CA GLU A 105 -19.24 -10.93 8.05
C GLU A 105 -18.11 -10.03 8.55
N TYR A 106 -17.26 -9.56 7.62
CA TYR A 106 -16.22 -8.59 7.95
C TYR A 106 -16.79 -7.25 8.42
N GLN A 107 -17.87 -6.73 7.80
CA GLN A 107 -18.48 -5.47 8.29
C GLN A 107 -19.04 -5.62 9.71
N GLU A 108 -19.62 -6.76 10.04
CA GLU A 108 -20.09 -7.06 11.39
C GLU A 108 -18.92 -7.12 12.40
N PHE A 109 -17.80 -7.74 12.02
CA PHE A 109 -16.57 -7.75 12.81
C PHE A 109 -15.96 -6.35 12.99
N LYS A 110 -15.94 -5.56 11.91
CA LYS A 110 -15.25 -4.27 11.83
C LYS A 110 -15.78 -3.26 12.84
N GLY A 111 -17.06 -3.33 13.21
CA GLY A 111 -17.78 -2.42 14.12
C GLY A 111 -17.05 -2.11 15.43
N GLU A 112 -17.53 -2.62 16.56
CA GLU A 112 -16.88 -2.31 17.85
C GLU A 112 -15.52 -3.02 18.01
N MET A 113 -15.42 -4.26 17.52
CA MET A 113 -14.24 -5.08 17.71
C MET A 113 -13.04 -4.57 16.90
N GLY A 114 -13.23 -4.34 15.59
CA GLY A 114 -12.19 -3.75 14.75
C GLY A 114 -11.72 -2.39 15.27
N LEU A 115 -12.65 -1.53 15.68
CA LEU A 115 -12.30 -0.23 16.26
C LEU A 115 -11.53 -0.36 17.59
N SER A 116 -11.87 -1.34 18.45
CA SER A 116 -11.12 -1.59 19.69
C SER A 116 -9.68 -2.01 19.41
N VAL A 117 -9.49 -2.92 18.46
CA VAL A 117 -8.15 -3.36 18.01
C VAL A 117 -7.31 -2.18 17.54
N VAL A 118 -7.87 -1.32 16.68
CA VAL A 118 -7.20 -0.10 16.18
C VAL A 118 -6.83 0.85 17.33
N LYS A 119 -7.76 1.07 18.28
CA LYS A 119 -7.52 1.93 19.46
C LYS A 119 -6.39 1.41 20.34
N GLU A 120 -6.39 0.11 20.63
CA GLU A 120 -5.39 -0.53 21.48
C GLU A 120 -4.00 -0.50 20.85
N ALA A 121 -3.88 -0.87 19.57
CA ALA A 121 -2.63 -0.84 18.83
C ALA A 121 -2.04 0.57 18.76
N LEU A 122 -2.87 1.56 18.41
CA LEU A 122 -2.45 2.96 18.37
C LEU A 122 -1.98 3.44 19.75
N LYS A 123 -2.71 3.09 20.82
CA LYS A 123 -2.32 3.44 22.19
C LYS A 123 -0.94 2.86 22.54
N ARG A 124 -0.71 1.57 22.26
CA ARG A 124 0.58 0.90 22.54
C ARG A 124 1.74 1.56 21.81
N LEU A 125 1.57 1.95 20.55
CA LEU A 125 2.60 2.70 19.82
C LEU A 125 2.83 4.08 20.45
N ARG A 126 1.76 4.79 20.80
CA ARG A 126 1.87 6.12 21.42
C ARG A 126 2.51 6.10 22.82
N GLU A 127 2.53 4.96 23.50
CA GLU A 127 3.22 4.80 24.79
C GLU A 127 4.73 4.55 24.63
N GLN A 128 5.18 4.09 23.46
CA GLN A 128 6.56 3.64 23.23
C GLN A 128 7.39 4.57 22.33
N PHE A 129 6.74 5.36 21.49
CA PHE A 129 7.36 6.24 20.49
C PHE A 129 7.16 7.72 20.82
N ASP A 130 7.92 8.59 20.16
CA ASP A 130 7.79 10.05 20.32
C ASP A 130 6.77 10.63 19.33
N LEU A 131 6.66 10.02 18.14
CA LEU A 131 5.79 10.43 17.05
C LEU A 131 5.18 9.20 16.36
N VAL A 132 3.87 9.22 16.15
CA VAL A 132 3.16 8.26 15.29
C VAL A 132 2.67 8.96 14.03
N ILE A 133 3.09 8.46 12.87
CA ILE A 133 2.65 8.96 11.56
C ILE A 133 1.59 8.01 11.02
N ILE A 134 0.36 8.50 10.93
CA ILE A 134 -0.82 7.72 10.59
C ILE A 134 -1.12 7.87 9.10
N GLU A 135 -1.22 6.75 8.39
CA GLU A 135 -1.70 6.70 7.01
C GLU A 135 -3.21 6.41 6.99
N GLY A 136 -3.99 7.30 6.38
CA GLY A 136 -5.39 7.04 6.05
C GLY A 136 -5.54 6.13 4.82
N ALA A 137 -6.71 5.53 4.64
CA ALA A 137 -7.00 4.67 3.48
C ALA A 137 -7.99 5.36 2.53
N GLY A 138 -7.75 5.27 1.22
CA GLY A 138 -8.65 5.90 0.23
C GLY A 138 -8.86 7.40 0.49
N SER A 139 -10.12 7.83 0.37
CA SER A 139 -10.60 9.18 0.69
C SER A 139 -11.31 9.23 2.05
N PRO A 140 -11.16 10.30 2.86
CA PRO A 140 -11.99 10.49 4.05
C PRO A 140 -13.43 10.90 3.73
N ALA A 141 -13.73 11.19 2.47
CA ALA A 141 -15.04 11.64 2.00
C ALA A 141 -15.91 10.53 1.40
N GLU A 142 -15.62 9.25 1.71
CA GLU A 142 -16.48 8.11 1.35
C GLU A 142 -17.76 8.13 2.20
N VAL A 143 -18.71 8.99 1.83
CA VAL A 143 -19.92 9.30 2.62
C VAL A 143 -20.75 8.06 2.98
N ASN A 144 -20.72 7.03 2.14
CA ASN A 144 -21.39 5.75 2.35
C ASN A 144 -20.72 4.86 3.40
N LEU A 145 -19.45 5.12 3.76
CA LEU A 145 -18.67 4.33 4.72
C LEU A 145 -18.42 5.07 6.04
N ARG A 146 -18.91 6.30 6.20
CA ARG A 146 -18.61 7.17 7.35
C ARG A 146 -18.96 6.53 8.71
N ALA A 147 -20.11 5.85 8.81
CA ALA A 147 -20.56 5.23 10.05
C ALA A 147 -19.65 4.07 10.53
N GLU A 148 -18.91 3.47 9.59
CA GLU A 148 -18.04 2.31 9.81
C GLU A 148 -16.56 2.69 9.62
N ASP A 149 -16.22 3.97 9.65
CA ASP A 149 -14.84 4.40 9.42
C ASP A 149 -13.93 3.95 10.58
N ILE A 150 -12.90 3.18 10.25
CA ILE A 150 -11.83 2.78 11.17
C ILE A 150 -10.44 3.10 10.61
N VAL A 151 -10.38 3.92 9.54
CA VAL A 151 -9.15 4.16 8.76
C VAL A 151 -8.85 5.64 8.56
N ASN A 152 -9.84 6.53 8.64
CA ASN A 152 -9.70 7.94 8.31
C ASN A 152 -10.04 8.86 9.49
N MET A 153 -11.17 9.57 9.44
CA MET A 153 -11.52 10.60 10.40
C MET A 153 -11.76 10.02 11.79
N THR A 154 -12.39 8.86 11.92
CA THR A 154 -12.54 8.20 13.22
C THR A 154 -11.19 7.96 13.89
N VAL A 155 -10.18 7.53 13.13
CA VAL A 155 -8.81 7.35 13.64
C VAL A 155 -8.18 8.70 13.99
N ALA A 156 -8.36 9.74 13.15
CA ALA A 156 -7.90 11.09 13.46
C ALA A 156 -8.48 11.62 14.78
N HIS A 157 -9.77 11.38 15.04
CA HIS A 157 -10.43 11.75 16.29
C HIS A 157 -9.85 10.99 17.50
N ILE A 158 -9.68 9.67 17.39
CA ILE A 158 -9.11 8.82 18.45
C ILE A 158 -7.66 9.22 18.76
N ALA A 159 -6.88 9.51 17.72
CA ALA A 159 -5.48 9.89 17.83
C ALA A 159 -5.27 11.33 18.29
N ASP A 160 -6.34 12.14 18.31
CA ASP A 160 -6.31 13.59 18.28
C ASP A 160 -5.29 14.15 17.28
N ALA A 161 -5.28 13.59 16.07
CA ALA A 161 -4.29 13.91 15.08
C ALA A 161 -4.69 15.15 14.25
N PRO A 162 -3.77 16.10 14.01
CA PRO A 162 -3.89 17.01 12.88
C PRO A 162 -3.72 16.22 11.58
N VAL A 163 -4.51 16.60 10.56
CA VAL A 163 -4.55 15.89 9.28
C VAL A 163 -3.95 16.77 8.18
N LEU A 164 -3.10 16.17 7.35
CA LEU A 164 -2.71 16.72 6.05
C LEU A 164 -3.42 15.96 4.95
N LEU A 165 -4.09 16.69 4.06
CA LEU A 165 -4.83 16.13 2.94
C LEU A 165 -3.99 16.22 1.66
N VAL A 166 -3.79 15.07 1.01
CA VAL A 166 -2.95 14.93 -0.18
C VAL A 166 -3.81 14.84 -1.43
N GLY A 167 -3.56 15.69 -2.41
CA GLY A 167 -4.15 15.61 -3.75
C GLY A 167 -3.11 15.22 -4.81
N ASP A 168 -3.51 14.42 -5.79
CA ASP A 168 -2.68 14.03 -6.94
C ASP A 168 -2.95 14.96 -8.13
N ILE A 169 -1.91 15.65 -8.62
CA ILE A 169 -2.02 16.54 -9.78
C ILE A 169 -1.73 15.86 -11.12
N ASP A 170 -1.09 14.69 -11.13
CA ASP A 170 -0.69 13.98 -12.36
C ASP A 170 -1.87 13.64 -13.28
N PRO A 171 -3.03 13.13 -12.80
CA PRO A 171 -4.20 12.89 -13.65
C PRO A 171 -4.99 14.18 -13.98
N GLY A 172 -4.64 15.32 -13.38
CA GLY A 172 -5.41 16.56 -13.46
C GLY A 172 -6.60 16.62 -12.49
N GLY A 173 -7.21 17.81 -12.36
CA GLY A 173 -8.41 18.01 -11.52
C GLY A 173 -8.15 18.13 -10.01
N VAL A 174 -6.89 18.18 -9.56
CA VAL A 174 -6.52 18.14 -8.14
C VAL A 174 -7.25 19.16 -7.25
N PHE A 175 -7.48 20.39 -7.74
CA PHE A 175 -8.19 21.41 -6.97
C PHE A 175 -9.65 21.02 -6.72
N ALA A 176 -10.34 20.50 -7.74
CA ALA A 176 -11.71 20.03 -7.61
C ALA A 176 -11.80 18.84 -6.65
N TYR A 177 -10.85 17.89 -6.71
CA TYR A 177 -10.79 16.78 -5.77
C TYR A 177 -10.62 17.25 -4.32
N ILE A 178 -9.72 18.21 -4.07
CA ILE A 178 -9.49 18.76 -2.73
C ILE A 178 -10.73 19.50 -2.24
N VAL A 179 -11.27 20.43 -3.03
CA VAL A 179 -12.46 21.21 -2.67
C VAL A 179 -13.64 20.26 -2.40
N GLY A 180 -13.92 19.34 -3.31
CA GLY A 180 -14.99 18.35 -3.15
C GLY A 180 -14.81 17.48 -1.90
N THR A 181 -13.59 17.05 -1.61
CA THR A 181 -13.31 16.30 -0.37
C THR A 181 -13.63 17.14 0.86
N LEU A 182 -13.16 18.39 0.93
CA LEU A 182 -13.37 19.28 2.08
C LEU A 182 -14.84 19.67 2.28
N GLU A 183 -15.61 19.83 1.20
CA GLU A 183 -17.04 20.14 1.26
C GLU A 183 -17.89 18.95 1.73
N LEU A 184 -17.42 17.71 1.51
CA LEU A 184 -18.12 16.51 1.96
C LEU A 184 -17.87 16.18 3.44
N LEU A 185 -16.83 16.75 4.06
CA LEU A 185 -16.53 16.58 5.47
C LEU A 185 -17.49 17.38 6.35
N THR A 186 -17.78 16.84 7.53
CA THR A 186 -18.46 17.62 8.58
C THR A 186 -17.57 18.78 9.04
N PRO A 187 -18.13 19.84 9.65
CA PRO A 187 -17.33 20.96 10.17
C PRO A 187 -16.23 20.53 11.15
N GLU A 188 -16.50 19.51 11.97
CA GLU A 188 -15.55 18.96 12.95
C GLU A 188 -14.39 18.23 12.28
N GLU A 189 -14.69 17.38 11.28
CA GLU A 189 -13.68 16.69 10.47
C GLU A 189 -12.84 17.68 9.66
N ARG A 190 -13.50 18.65 9.00
CA ARG A 190 -12.82 19.71 8.23
C ARG A 190 -11.88 20.53 9.12
N ALA A 191 -12.28 20.83 10.36
CA ALA A 191 -11.44 21.54 11.30
C ALA A 191 -10.15 20.79 11.68
N ARG A 192 -10.09 19.45 11.51
CA ARG A 192 -8.86 18.66 11.71
C ARG A 192 -7.88 18.76 10.55
N ILE A 193 -8.33 19.12 9.35
CA ILE A 193 -7.45 19.36 8.21
C ILE A 193 -6.64 20.64 8.50
N LYS A 194 -5.33 20.48 8.70
CA LYS A 194 -4.41 21.59 9.00
C LYS A 194 -3.58 22.02 7.81
N GLY A 195 -3.63 21.28 6.71
CA GLY A 195 -2.89 21.63 5.51
C GLY A 195 -3.14 20.71 4.33
N LEU A 196 -2.82 21.21 3.15
CA LEU A 196 -2.92 20.53 1.87
C LEU A 196 -1.53 20.20 1.34
N ILE A 197 -1.39 19.06 0.67
CA ILE A 197 -0.19 18.67 -0.07
C ILE A 197 -0.59 18.39 -1.51
N ILE A 198 0.05 19.06 -2.47
CA ILE A 198 -0.08 18.73 -3.89
C ILE A 198 1.05 17.78 -4.25
N ASN A 199 0.74 16.54 -4.60
CA ASN A 199 1.72 15.51 -4.89
C ASN A 199 1.83 15.24 -6.40
N LYS A 200 2.94 14.62 -6.80
CA LYS A 200 3.25 14.18 -8.18
C LYS A 200 3.32 15.31 -9.20
N PHE A 201 3.77 16.49 -8.77
CA PHE A 201 3.87 17.64 -9.66
C PHE A 201 5.00 17.50 -10.69
N ARG A 202 4.72 17.90 -11.93
CA ARG A 202 5.70 17.97 -13.02
C ARG A 202 5.74 19.40 -13.58
N GLY A 203 6.94 19.90 -13.82
CA GLY A 203 7.15 21.20 -14.47
C GLY A 203 7.58 22.31 -13.51
N ASN A 204 7.37 23.56 -13.93
CA ASN A 204 7.82 24.74 -13.20
C ASN A 204 6.78 25.15 -12.15
N ILE A 205 7.17 25.07 -10.87
CA ILE A 205 6.30 25.42 -9.72
C ILE A 205 5.82 26.87 -9.75
N GLU A 206 6.57 27.79 -10.35
CA GLU A 206 6.17 29.20 -10.46
C GLU A 206 4.85 29.37 -11.23
N LEU A 207 4.57 28.48 -12.20
CA LEU A 207 3.31 28.48 -12.94
C LEU A 207 2.13 27.97 -12.10
N LEU A 208 2.40 27.17 -11.07
CA LEU A 208 1.38 26.58 -10.20
C LEU A 208 0.99 27.53 -9.04
N LYS A 209 1.91 28.36 -8.56
CA LYS A 209 1.72 29.23 -7.39
C LYS A 209 0.42 30.05 -7.39
N PRO A 210 -0.01 30.69 -8.51
CA PRO A 210 -1.28 31.43 -8.52
C PRO A 210 -2.48 30.53 -8.19
N GLY A 211 -2.51 29.31 -8.74
CA GLY A 211 -3.58 28.35 -8.49
C GLY A 211 -3.57 27.79 -7.06
N LEU A 212 -2.38 27.64 -6.45
CA LEU A 212 -2.29 27.26 -5.03
C LEU A 212 -2.89 28.32 -4.13
N LYS A 213 -2.62 29.60 -4.42
CA LYS A 213 -3.17 30.72 -3.65
C LYS A 213 -4.70 30.77 -3.76
N GLU A 214 -5.24 30.60 -4.97
CA GLU A 214 -6.69 30.53 -5.18
C GLU A 214 -7.31 29.35 -4.43
N LEU A 215 -6.65 28.19 -4.42
CA LEU A 215 -7.09 27.04 -3.63
C LEU A 215 -7.13 27.34 -2.12
N GLU A 216 -6.10 28.00 -1.57
CA GLU A 216 -6.09 28.43 -0.16
C GLU A 216 -7.23 29.40 0.14
N GLU A 217 -7.47 30.37 -0.75
CA GLU A 217 -8.56 31.35 -0.62
C GLU A 217 -9.95 30.70 -0.64
N ILE A 218 -10.17 29.72 -1.53
CA ILE A 218 -11.44 28.98 -1.63
C ILE A 218 -11.65 28.07 -0.42
N THR A 219 -10.61 27.34 -0.01
CA THR A 219 -10.76 26.27 0.99
C THR A 219 -10.59 26.76 2.42
N GLY A 220 -9.88 27.87 2.62
CA GLY A 220 -9.43 28.34 3.93
C GLY A 220 -8.33 27.47 4.56
N VAL A 221 -7.75 26.53 3.81
CA VAL A 221 -6.72 25.58 4.30
C VAL A 221 -5.40 25.87 3.60
N PRO A 222 -4.28 26.01 4.33
CA PRO A 222 -2.98 26.33 3.72
C PRO A 222 -2.42 25.16 2.91
N VAL A 223 -1.73 25.47 1.82
CA VAL A 223 -0.92 24.51 1.04
C VAL A 223 0.46 24.42 1.68
N MET A 224 0.72 23.31 2.36
CA MET A 224 1.96 23.07 3.11
C MET A 224 3.14 22.73 2.19
N GLY A 225 2.88 22.26 0.98
CA GLY A 225 3.92 21.97 0.02
C GLY A 225 3.43 21.33 -1.27
N VAL A 226 4.31 21.41 -2.27
CA VAL A 226 4.17 20.71 -3.55
C VAL A 226 5.32 19.70 -3.64
N VAL A 227 4.98 18.43 -3.82
CA VAL A 227 5.95 17.34 -3.95
C VAL A 227 6.08 17.00 -5.43
N PRO A 228 7.32 17.00 -5.97
CA PRO A 228 7.54 16.67 -7.37
C PRO A 228 7.19 15.20 -7.63
N TYR A 229 6.95 14.87 -8.90
CA TYR A 229 6.89 13.48 -9.32
C TYR A 229 8.24 12.81 -9.08
N LEU A 230 8.26 11.78 -8.25
CA LEU A 230 9.45 11.01 -7.92
C LEU A 230 9.35 9.62 -8.56
N SER A 231 10.38 9.22 -9.29
CA SER A 231 10.57 7.83 -9.73
C SER A 231 11.28 7.08 -8.60
N LEU A 232 10.51 6.40 -7.75
CA LEU A 232 11.02 5.64 -6.61
C LEU A 232 10.81 4.14 -6.86
N ASP A 233 11.82 3.32 -6.55
CA ASP A 233 11.72 1.86 -6.53
C ASP A 233 11.15 1.37 -5.18
N ILE A 234 9.91 1.78 -4.91
CA ILE A 234 9.13 1.28 -3.78
C ILE A 234 8.14 0.26 -4.34
N PRO A 235 8.10 -0.99 -3.82
CA PRO A 235 7.13 -1.99 -4.25
C PRO A 235 5.69 -1.45 -4.20
N GLU A 236 4.93 -1.66 -5.28
CA GLU A 236 3.49 -1.41 -5.28
C GLU A 236 2.80 -2.41 -4.34
N GLU A 237 1.76 -1.98 -3.64
CA GLU A 237 1.09 -2.81 -2.61
C GLU A 237 -0.05 -3.66 -3.19
N ASP A 238 -0.71 -3.20 -4.25
CA ASP A 238 -2.00 -3.75 -4.72
C ASP A 238 -1.94 -4.37 -6.12
N THR A 239 -0.87 -4.11 -6.88
CA THR A 239 -0.80 -4.46 -8.31
C THR A 239 0.51 -5.12 -8.66
N VAL A 240 0.44 -6.07 -9.59
CA VAL A 240 1.63 -6.57 -10.26
C VAL A 240 2.18 -5.42 -11.12
N PRO A 241 3.41 -4.97 -10.86
CA PRO A 241 3.94 -3.83 -11.59
C PRO A 241 4.18 -4.21 -13.05
N TRP A 242 3.39 -3.63 -13.96
CA TRP A 242 3.60 -3.78 -15.40
C TRP A 242 4.87 -3.02 -15.79
N SER A 243 5.87 -3.74 -16.29
CA SER A 243 7.10 -3.14 -16.82
C SER A 243 7.14 -3.38 -18.33
N PRO A 244 7.19 -2.33 -19.17
CA PRO A 244 7.56 -2.50 -20.56
C PRO A 244 9.01 -3.02 -20.61
N ALA A 245 9.28 -3.95 -21.53
CA ALA A 245 10.58 -4.60 -21.65
C ALA A 245 11.71 -3.56 -21.75
N ALA A 246 12.57 -3.52 -20.73
CA ALA A 246 13.85 -2.84 -20.85
C ALA A 246 14.82 -3.75 -21.62
N SER A 247 15.62 -3.15 -22.50
CA SER A 247 16.72 -3.82 -23.19
C SER A 247 17.85 -4.13 -22.21
N GLY A 248 17.65 -5.15 -21.37
CA GLY A 248 18.69 -5.77 -20.56
C GLY A 248 19.43 -6.84 -21.36
N ASP A 249 20.66 -7.17 -20.95
CA ASP A 249 21.44 -8.28 -21.50
C ASP A 249 20.85 -9.65 -21.12
N VAL A 250 20.07 -9.70 -20.01
CA VAL A 250 19.41 -10.90 -19.49
C VAL A 250 17.92 -10.61 -19.29
N GLU A 251 17.05 -11.35 -19.98
CA GLU A 251 15.59 -11.24 -19.88
C GLU A 251 15.00 -12.43 -19.11
N ILE A 252 14.40 -12.16 -17.96
CA ILE A 252 13.73 -13.17 -17.12
C ILE A 252 12.22 -13.03 -17.31
N GLY A 253 11.58 -14.10 -17.78
CA GLY A 253 10.13 -14.20 -17.86
C GLY A 253 9.53 -14.53 -16.50
N ILE A 254 8.40 -13.93 -16.15
CA ILE A 254 7.61 -14.28 -14.97
C ILE A 254 6.21 -14.66 -15.42
N MET A 255 5.73 -15.85 -15.06
CA MET A 255 4.36 -16.24 -15.36
C MET A 255 3.38 -15.35 -14.61
N TYR A 256 2.52 -14.65 -15.35
CA TYR A 256 1.45 -13.82 -14.82
C TYR A 256 0.24 -14.70 -14.49
N LEU A 257 0.28 -15.36 -13.33
CA LEU A 257 -0.83 -16.20 -12.87
C LEU A 257 -1.99 -15.33 -12.34
N PRO A 258 -3.25 -15.77 -12.49
CA PRO A 258 -4.40 -15.05 -11.93
C PRO A 258 -4.36 -14.89 -10.40
N HIS A 259 -3.79 -15.86 -9.67
CA HIS A 259 -3.79 -15.85 -8.19
C HIS A 259 -2.37 -15.86 -7.58
N ILE A 260 -1.45 -15.06 -8.14
CA ILE A 260 -0.08 -14.90 -7.60
C ILE A 260 -0.12 -14.63 -6.10
N SER A 261 0.62 -15.43 -5.34
CA SER A 261 0.71 -15.36 -3.88
C SER A 261 1.51 -14.17 -3.39
N ASN A 262 2.66 -13.89 -4.02
CA ASN A 262 3.50 -12.75 -3.75
C ASN A 262 4.19 -12.27 -5.03
N PHE A 263 3.77 -11.12 -5.56
CA PHE A 263 4.42 -10.53 -6.74
C PHE A 263 5.72 -9.81 -6.41
N THR A 264 6.00 -9.56 -5.12
CA THR A 264 7.21 -8.85 -4.70
C THR A 264 8.45 -9.72 -4.63
N ASP A 265 8.31 -11.04 -4.70
CA ASP A 265 9.41 -12.00 -4.70
C ASP A 265 10.45 -11.72 -5.79
N PHE A 266 10.02 -11.10 -6.90
CA PHE A 266 10.87 -10.81 -8.05
C PHE A 266 11.46 -9.39 -8.04
N HIS A 267 11.02 -8.49 -7.15
CA HIS A 267 11.53 -7.12 -7.10
C HIS A 267 13.05 -7.04 -6.92
N PRO A 268 13.72 -7.88 -6.10
CA PRO A 268 15.17 -7.85 -5.97
C PRO A 268 15.91 -7.99 -7.31
N LEU A 269 15.36 -8.74 -8.27
CA LEU A 269 15.96 -8.94 -9.58
C LEU A 269 15.95 -7.67 -10.43
N ARG A 270 14.97 -6.78 -10.24
CA ARG A 270 14.92 -5.47 -10.94
C ARG A 270 16.08 -4.55 -10.58
N ARG A 271 16.70 -4.78 -9.42
CA ARG A 271 17.82 -3.96 -8.92
C ARG A 271 19.17 -4.41 -9.50
N ILE A 272 19.21 -5.54 -10.22
CA ILE A 272 20.42 -6.05 -10.84
C ILE A 272 20.62 -5.36 -12.20
N PRO A 273 21.72 -4.61 -12.41
CA PRO A 273 21.99 -3.97 -13.70
C PRO A 273 22.04 -5.00 -14.83
N GLY A 274 21.39 -4.70 -15.96
CA GLY A 274 21.34 -5.57 -17.13
C GLY A 274 20.28 -6.68 -17.08
N VAL A 275 19.55 -6.84 -15.98
CA VAL A 275 18.43 -7.78 -15.87
C VAL A 275 17.11 -7.06 -16.15
N SER A 276 16.31 -7.61 -17.07
CA SER A 276 14.94 -7.17 -17.31
C SER A 276 13.94 -8.28 -16.93
N LEU A 277 12.78 -7.87 -16.41
CA LEU A 277 11.69 -8.78 -16.03
C LEU A 277 10.50 -8.56 -16.96
N ARG A 278 10.02 -9.63 -17.59
CA ARG A 278 8.83 -9.61 -18.45
C ARG A 278 7.73 -10.50 -17.88
N TYR A 279 6.57 -9.91 -17.57
CA TYR A 279 5.39 -10.70 -17.18
C TYR A 279 4.70 -11.27 -18.42
N ILE A 280 4.45 -12.58 -18.40
CA ILE A 280 3.92 -13.34 -19.54
C ILE A 280 2.65 -14.05 -19.10
N ARG A 281 1.54 -13.75 -19.76
CA ARG A 281 0.26 -14.41 -19.46
C ARG A 281 0.26 -15.85 -19.99
N PRO A 282 -0.45 -16.77 -19.34
CA PRO A 282 -0.61 -18.10 -19.90
C PRO A 282 -1.17 -18.06 -21.33
N GLY A 283 -0.60 -18.87 -22.22
CA GLY A 283 -0.93 -18.93 -23.65
C GLY A 283 -0.22 -17.88 -24.51
N GLN A 284 0.48 -16.91 -23.92
CA GLN A 284 1.32 -15.99 -24.69
C GLN A 284 2.64 -16.66 -25.10
N PRO A 285 3.13 -16.39 -26.33
CA PRO A 285 4.43 -16.90 -26.74
C PRO A 285 5.54 -16.29 -25.88
N PHE A 286 6.47 -17.15 -25.43
CA PHE A 286 7.55 -16.74 -24.55
C PHE A 286 8.59 -15.84 -25.21
N GLY A 287 8.78 -15.95 -26.53
CA GLY A 287 9.86 -15.26 -27.23
C GLY A 287 11.24 -15.72 -26.76
N ARG A 288 12.25 -14.85 -26.89
CA ARG A 288 13.56 -15.08 -26.27
C ARG A 288 13.47 -14.75 -24.79
N LEU A 289 13.95 -15.65 -23.94
CA LEU A 289 14.13 -15.49 -22.50
C LEU A 289 15.46 -16.14 -22.14
N ASP A 290 16.07 -15.71 -21.05
CA ASP A 290 17.25 -16.33 -20.46
C ASP A 290 16.89 -17.18 -19.22
N ALA A 291 15.73 -16.93 -18.61
CA ALA A 291 15.12 -17.77 -17.59
C ALA A 291 13.60 -17.55 -17.52
N LEU A 292 12.86 -18.51 -16.96
CA LEU A 292 11.43 -18.37 -16.63
C LEU A 292 11.21 -18.64 -15.14
N MET A 293 10.40 -17.80 -14.49
CA MET A 293 9.99 -17.98 -13.11
C MET A 293 8.49 -18.19 -13.00
N VAL A 294 8.08 -19.19 -12.22
CA VAL A 294 6.69 -19.49 -11.89
C VAL A 294 6.44 -19.09 -10.43
N PRO A 295 5.63 -18.06 -10.16
CA PRO A 295 5.33 -17.61 -8.80
C PRO A 295 4.51 -18.65 -8.01
N GLY A 296 4.51 -18.49 -6.69
CA GLY A 296 3.55 -19.18 -5.82
C GLY A 296 2.12 -18.73 -6.10
N SER A 297 1.14 -19.54 -5.74
CA SER A 297 -0.28 -19.30 -6.02
C SER A 297 -1.15 -19.53 -4.78
N LYS A 298 -2.10 -18.63 -4.54
CA LYS A 298 -3.13 -18.80 -3.52
C LYS A 298 -4.24 -19.78 -3.94
N ASN A 299 -4.29 -20.13 -5.22
CA ASN A 299 -5.24 -21.07 -5.77
C ASN A 299 -4.55 -21.98 -6.81
N ILE A 300 -3.76 -22.92 -6.30
CA ILE A 300 -2.96 -23.86 -7.09
C ILE A 300 -3.80 -24.56 -8.16
N ALA A 301 -5.03 -24.98 -7.85
CA ALA A 301 -5.88 -25.70 -8.79
C ALA A 301 -6.27 -24.82 -9.99
N ALA A 302 -6.73 -23.59 -9.75
CA ALA A 302 -7.12 -22.67 -10.80
C ALA A 302 -5.91 -22.22 -11.64
N ASP A 303 -4.79 -21.91 -10.99
CA ASP A 303 -3.59 -21.45 -11.71
C ASP A 303 -2.91 -22.58 -12.48
N LEU A 304 -2.94 -23.82 -12.00
CA LEU A 304 -2.48 -24.98 -12.75
C LEU A 304 -3.33 -25.20 -14.01
N CYS A 305 -4.65 -25.00 -13.94
CA CYS A 305 -5.52 -25.01 -15.12
C CYS A 305 -5.12 -23.91 -16.11
N SER A 306 -4.83 -22.70 -15.63
CA SER A 306 -4.40 -21.59 -16.50
C SER A 306 -3.07 -21.89 -17.20
N LEU A 307 -2.16 -22.62 -16.56
CA LEU A 307 -0.87 -23.00 -17.11
C LEU A 307 -0.95 -24.11 -18.17
N GLN A 308 -2.10 -24.79 -18.33
CA GLN A 308 -2.23 -25.89 -19.29
C GLN A 308 -1.86 -25.46 -20.71
N ASP A 309 -2.30 -24.27 -21.13
CA ASP A 309 -2.02 -23.73 -22.46
C ASP A 309 -0.55 -23.36 -22.68
N SER A 310 0.23 -23.25 -21.60
CA SER A 310 1.66 -22.92 -21.65
C SER A 310 2.56 -24.11 -21.35
N LYS A 311 1.99 -25.25 -20.96
CA LYS A 311 2.70 -26.41 -20.40
C LYS A 311 3.81 -26.92 -21.32
N ASP A 312 3.46 -27.23 -22.57
CA ASP A 312 4.42 -27.76 -23.53
C ASP A 312 5.47 -26.70 -23.91
N ALA A 313 5.07 -25.43 -23.95
CA ALA A 313 5.99 -24.34 -24.22
C ALA A 313 6.99 -24.13 -23.06
N ILE A 314 6.59 -24.31 -21.81
CA ILE A 314 7.47 -24.24 -20.63
C ILE A 314 8.46 -25.41 -20.65
N LYS A 315 8.00 -26.64 -20.91
CA LYS A 315 8.88 -27.83 -21.00
C LYS A 315 9.95 -27.70 -22.07
N ASN A 316 9.58 -27.12 -23.21
CA ASN A 316 10.45 -27.00 -24.37
C ASN A 316 11.21 -25.67 -24.43
N LEU A 317 11.15 -24.85 -23.37
CA LEU A 317 11.72 -23.50 -23.39
C LEU A 317 13.25 -23.49 -23.50
N GLY A 318 13.92 -24.56 -23.06
CA GLY A 318 15.37 -24.74 -23.20
C GLY A 318 16.22 -23.81 -22.32
N VAL A 319 15.60 -23.13 -21.35
CA VAL A 319 16.25 -22.23 -20.39
C VAL A 319 15.87 -22.63 -18.96
N PRO A 320 16.59 -22.16 -17.92
CA PRO A 320 16.24 -22.45 -16.54
C PRO A 320 14.80 -22.02 -16.20
N VAL A 321 14.04 -22.94 -15.60
CA VAL A 321 12.69 -22.70 -15.08
C VAL A 321 12.72 -22.84 -13.56
N VAL A 322 12.30 -21.81 -12.84
CA VAL A 322 12.34 -21.75 -11.37
C VAL A 322 10.95 -21.56 -10.82
N GLY A 323 10.51 -22.45 -9.92
CA GLY A 323 9.27 -22.29 -9.17
C GLY A 323 9.54 -21.69 -7.78
N ILE A 324 8.80 -20.66 -7.40
CA ILE A 324 8.84 -20.08 -6.04
C ILE A 324 7.62 -20.57 -5.26
N GLY A 325 7.82 -21.05 -4.03
CA GLY A 325 6.72 -21.51 -3.18
C GLY A 325 5.86 -22.58 -3.87
N GLU A 326 4.56 -22.36 -3.98
CA GLU A 326 3.63 -23.26 -4.68
C GLU A 326 3.91 -23.37 -6.19
N GLY A 327 4.65 -22.42 -6.77
CA GLY A 327 5.14 -22.49 -8.14
C GLY A 327 6.03 -23.69 -8.36
N TYR A 328 6.83 -24.08 -7.35
CA TYR A 328 7.59 -25.33 -7.39
C TYR A 328 6.65 -26.53 -7.45
N ALA A 329 5.58 -26.56 -6.64
CA ALA A 329 4.62 -27.66 -6.64
C ALA A 329 3.84 -27.76 -7.97
N MET A 330 3.53 -26.63 -8.61
CA MET A 330 2.89 -26.59 -9.92
C MET A 330 3.81 -27.11 -11.03
N LEU A 331 5.12 -26.85 -10.94
CA LEU A 331 6.13 -27.40 -11.85
C LEU A 331 6.46 -28.88 -11.55
N ALA A 332 6.42 -29.30 -10.28
CA ALA A 332 6.80 -30.64 -9.83
C ALA A 332 5.72 -31.71 -10.06
N ARG A 333 4.50 -31.34 -10.48
CA ARG A 333 3.47 -32.29 -10.92
C ARG A 333 3.70 -32.84 -12.32
N GLU A 334 4.94 -32.79 -12.79
CA GLU A 334 5.39 -33.28 -14.08
C GLU A 334 6.55 -34.27 -13.95
#